data_AF-A0A2H5Y8Q0-F1
#
_entry.id   AF-A0A2H5Y8Q0-F1
#
_cell.length_a   1.000
_cell.length_b   1.000
_cell.length_c   1.000
_cell.angle_alpha   90.00
_cell.angle_beta   90.00
_cell.angle_gamma   90.00
#
_symmetry.space_group_name_H-M   'P 1'
#
loop_
_entity.id
_entity.type
_entity.pdbx_description
1 polymer ?
#
loop_
_entity_poly.entity_id
_entity_poly.type
_entity_poly.pdbx_seq_one_letter_code
_entity_poly.pdbx_strand_id
1 'polypeptide(L)'
;MEKDEKALQELLETVDVLRVIAMKGRSEARHFAVYMVAFGLYAAFNIFSDLLTGRAFWGPTLYIAFFGATAPIVGLLPSLILWGIAGALAGAVGLAARSMGWTLAAILLTAAGGIIAAYGIALRRGRLEGMPPLRTALAPKIGWAWGVIMGGMAVLTAGLGQAPLPPGAITALWGYAIGIGLFISGVMFPFFFPLGLIGIFGVPLLALVAGRPDLAYGMVGILSLAMAARGGMELQRKP
;
A
#
# COMPACT_ATOMS: atom_id res chain seq x y z
N MET A 1 -29.02 -21.37 -40.86
CA MET A 1 -28.05 -22.42 -40.50
C MET A 1 -26.62 -21.90 -40.48
N GLU A 2 -25.94 -21.66 -41.61
CA GLU A 2 -24.52 -21.23 -41.59
C GLU A 2 -24.29 -19.86 -40.91
N LYS A 3 -25.26 -18.95 -41.01
CA LYS A 3 -25.24 -17.64 -40.37
C LYS A 3 -25.48 -17.72 -38.85
N ASP A 4 -26.25 -18.71 -38.41
CA ASP A 4 -26.59 -18.93 -37.00
C ASP A 4 -25.44 -19.63 -36.27
N GLU A 5 -24.75 -20.57 -36.93
CA GLU A 5 -23.52 -21.19 -36.41
C GLU A 5 -22.38 -20.19 -36.26
N LYS A 6 -22.17 -19.29 -37.23
CA LYS A 6 -21.16 -18.21 -37.11
C LYS A 6 -21.48 -17.26 -35.96
N ALA A 7 -22.75 -16.85 -35.82
CA ALA A 7 -23.16 -15.98 -34.71
C ALA A 7 -23.01 -16.67 -33.34
N LEU A 8 -23.29 -17.98 -33.26
CA LEU A 8 -23.08 -18.76 -32.05
C LEU A 8 -21.58 -18.86 -31.70
N GLN A 9 -20.72 -19.07 -32.69
CA GLN A 9 -19.28 -19.14 -32.51
C GLN A 9 -18.69 -17.80 -32.03
N GLU A 10 -19.10 -16.68 -32.61
CA GLU A 10 -18.70 -15.33 -32.17
C GLU A 10 -19.15 -15.03 -30.72
N LEU A 11 -20.35 -15.50 -30.35
CA LEU A 11 -20.86 -15.40 -28.98
C LEU A 11 -20.00 -16.20 -27.99
N LEU A 12 -19.64 -17.43 -28.34
CA LEU A 12 -18.78 -18.28 -27.51
C LEU A 12 -17.38 -17.66 -27.35
N GLU A 13 -16.78 -17.17 -28.44
CA GLU A 13 -15.49 -16.47 -28.40
C GLU A 13 -15.54 -15.22 -27.52
N THR A 14 -16.63 -14.44 -27.61
CA THR A 14 -16.84 -13.26 -26.76
C THR A 14 -16.95 -13.64 -25.29
N VAL A 15 -17.70 -14.70 -24.96
CA VAL A 15 -17.84 -15.21 -23.59
C VAL A 15 -16.50 -15.67 -23.04
N ASP A 16 -15.69 -16.37 -23.85
CA ASP A 16 -14.35 -16.81 -23.45
C ASP A 16 -13.40 -15.63 -23.20
N VAL A 17 -13.43 -14.61 -24.07
CA VAL A 17 -12.66 -13.37 -23.86
C VAL A 17 -13.09 -12.67 -22.57
N LEU A 18 -14.39 -12.52 -22.33
CA LEU A 18 -14.91 -11.91 -21.10
C LEU A 18 -14.50 -12.71 -19.86
N ARG A 19 -14.50 -14.04 -19.95
CA ARG A 19 -14.06 -14.92 -18.85
C ARG A 19 -12.58 -14.72 -18.53
N VAL A 20 -11.71 -14.64 -19.54
CA VAL A 20 -10.28 -14.37 -19.37
C VAL A 20 -10.05 -12.99 -18.74
N ILE A 21 -10.76 -11.96 -19.21
CA ILE A 21 -10.68 -10.61 -18.65
C ILE A 21 -11.11 -10.61 -17.18
N ALA A 22 -12.23 -11.26 -16.85
CA ALA A 22 -12.72 -11.36 -15.49
C ALA A 22 -11.74 -12.11 -14.57
N MET A 23 -11.12 -13.20 -15.05
CA MET A 23 -10.10 -13.93 -14.29
C MET A 23 -8.87 -13.09 -14.00
N LYS A 24 -8.36 -12.36 -15.00
CA LYS A 24 -7.21 -11.46 -14.83
C LYS A 24 -7.54 -10.31 -13.87
N GLY A 25 -8.73 -9.71 -14.01
CA GLY A 25 -9.20 -8.66 -13.10
C GLY A 25 -9.30 -9.15 -11.65
N ARG A 26 -9.81 -10.36 -11.41
CA ARG A 26 -9.86 -10.97 -10.06
C ARG A 26 -8.48 -11.23 -9.48
N SER A 27 -7.55 -11.73 -10.28
CA SER A 27 -6.16 -11.95 -9.87
C SER A 27 -5.51 -10.63 -9.44
N GLU A 28 -5.74 -9.56 -10.21
CA GLU A 28 -5.25 -8.23 -9.90
C GLU A 28 -5.86 -7.64 -8.61
N ALA A 29 -7.18 -7.76 -8.46
CA ALA A 29 -7.89 -7.35 -7.26
C ALA A 29 -7.36 -8.07 -6.01
N ARG A 30 -7.09 -9.38 -6.12
CA ARG A 30 -6.52 -10.19 -5.05
C ARG A 30 -5.10 -9.75 -4.69
N HIS A 31 -4.26 -9.48 -5.69
CA HIS A 31 -2.92 -8.94 -5.48
C HIS A 31 -2.96 -7.60 -4.74
N PHE A 32 -3.82 -6.69 -5.16
CA PHE A 32 -4.03 -5.41 -4.49
C PHE A 32 -4.51 -5.60 -3.04
N ALA A 33 -5.41 -6.54 -2.80
CA ALA A 33 -5.94 -6.81 -1.46
C ALA A 33 -4.86 -7.24 -0.46
N VAL A 34 -3.86 -8.01 -0.90
CA VAL A 34 -2.70 -8.37 -0.05
C VAL A 34 -1.93 -7.11 0.39
N TYR A 35 -1.69 -6.17 -0.51
CA TYR A 35 -1.05 -4.89 -0.17
C TYR A 35 -1.88 -4.11 0.85
N MET A 36 -3.20 -4.05 0.66
CA MET A 36 -4.10 -3.34 1.58
C MET A 36 -4.07 -3.94 2.98
N VAL A 37 -4.05 -5.27 3.11
CA VAL A 37 -3.91 -5.95 4.40
C VAL A 37 -2.57 -5.63 5.03
N ALA A 38 -1.47 -5.84 4.32
CA ALA A 38 -0.13 -5.69 4.88
C ALA A 38 0.14 -4.25 5.36
N PHE A 39 -0.16 -3.25 4.53
CA PHE A 39 0.09 -1.85 4.87
C PHE A 39 -0.98 -1.26 5.81
N GLY A 40 -2.23 -1.71 5.72
CA GLY A 40 -3.28 -1.31 6.65
C GLY A 40 -3.00 -1.80 8.07
N LEU A 41 -2.59 -3.06 8.23
CA LEU A 41 -2.17 -3.61 9.54
C LEU A 41 -0.89 -2.94 10.06
N TYR A 42 0.07 -2.67 9.18
CA TYR A 42 1.29 -1.94 9.55
C TYR A 42 0.98 -0.54 10.11
N ALA A 43 0.15 0.24 9.40
CA ALA A 43 -0.20 1.58 9.85
C ALA A 43 -1.03 1.54 11.15
N ALA A 44 -2.04 0.66 11.22
CA ALA A 44 -2.85 0.49 12.42
C ALA A 44 -1.99 0.08 13.64
N PHE A 45 -1.11 -0.91 13.49
CA PHE A 45 -0.22 -1.36 14.56
C PHE A 45 0.63 -0.21 15.10
N ASN A 46 1.25 0.56 14.22
CA ASN A 46 2.12 1.66 14.65
C ASN A 46 1.34 2.79 15.35
N ILE A 47 0.17 3.14 14.85
CA ILE A 47 -0.68 4.18 15.43
C ILE A 47 -1.20 3.75 16.80
N PHE A 48 -1.76 2.55 16.92
CA PHE A 48 -2.30 2.09 18.20
C PHE A 48 -1.20 1.77 19.22
N SER A 49 -0.04 1.27 18.77
CA SER A 49 1.13 1.12 19.65
C SER A 49 1.55 2.47 20.23
N ASP A 50 1.58 3.52 19.40
CA ASP A 50 1.93 4.86 19.86
C ASP A 50 0.89 5.44 20.82
N LEU A 51 -0.40 5.29 20.52
CA LEU A 51 -1.47 5.74 21.41
C LEU A 51 -1.49 5.01 22.76
N LEU A 52 -1.16 3.71 22.79
CA LEU A 52 -1.22 2.89 24.01
C LEU A 52 0.07 2.94 24.83
N THR A 53 1.23 3.04 24.17
CA THR A 53 2.55 2.89 24.80
C THR A 53 3.45 4.10 24.65
N GLY A 54 3.02 5.14 23.91
CA GLY A 54 3.83 6.30 23.57
C GLY A 54 4.97 6.00 22.59
N ARG A 55 4.93 4.85 21.92
CA ARG A 55 5.99 4.40 21.01
C ARG A 55 5.45 3.77 19.73
N ALA A 56 5.77 4.41 18.60
CA ALA A 56 5.65 3.83 17.27
C ALA A 56 6.93 3.09 16.82
N PHE A 57 6.77 2.16 15.88
CA PHE A 57 7.83 1.31 15.32
C PHE A 57 7.90 1.41 13.79
N TRP A 58 7.63 2.60 13.23
CA TRP A 58 7.44 2.82 11.80
C TRP A 58 8.60 2.26 10.95
N GLY A 59 9.85 2.57 11.30
CA GLY A 59 11.02 2.07 10.58
C GLY A 59 11.19 0.54 10.66
N PRO A 60 11.34 -0.04 11.86
CA PRO A 60 11.56 -1.48 12.03
C PRO A 60 10.47 -2.36 11.40
N THR A 61 9.22 -1.91 11.44
CA THR A 61 8.08 -2.72 10.96
C THR A 61 7.76 -2.50 9.47
N LEU A 62 8.36 -1.50 8.82
CA LEU A 62 8.10 -1.21 7.40
C LEU A 62 8.49 -2.39 6.49
N TYR A 63 9.65 -2.99 6.73
CA TYR A 63 10.13 -4.12 5.95
C TYR A 63 9.30 -5.39 6.17
N ILE A 64 8.65 -5.51 7.33
CA ILE A 64 7.68 -6.57 7.61
C ILE A 64 6.41 -6.36 6.76
N ALA A 65 5.95 -5.11 6.62
CA ALA A 65 4.83 -4.78 5.75
C ALA A 65 5.13 -5.12 4.28
N PHE A 66 6.32 -4.74 3.80
CA PHE A 66 6.79 -5.12 2.47
C PHE A 66 6.87 -6.64 2.28
N PHE A 67 7.41 -7.36 3.27
CA PHE A 67 7.42 -8.83 3.27
C PHE A 67 6.01 -9.41 3.14
N GLY A 68 5.06 -8.94 3.96
CA GLY A 68 3.67 -9.40 3.91
C GLY A 68 3.00 -9.09 2.57
N ALA A 69 3.31 -7.95 1.98
CA ALA A 69 2.77 -7.53 0.69
C ALA A 69 3.28 -8.37 -0.49
N THR A 70 4.55 -8.80 -0.47
CA THR A 70 5.18 -9.49 -1.62
C THR A 70 5.38 -10.98 -1.43
N ALA A 71 5.30 -11.52 -0.21
CA ALA A 71 5.50 -12.96 0.04
C ALA A 71 4.58 -13.85 -0.80
N PRO A 72 3.29 -13.51 -1.05
CA PRO A 72 2.44 -14.33 -1.91
C PRO A 72 2.92 -14.45 -3.35
N ILE A 73 3.50 -13.38 -3.92
CA ILE A 73 3.96 -13.37 -5.33
C ILE A 73 5.42 -13.80 -5.50
N VAL A 74 6.28 -13.59 -4.52
CA VAL A 74 7.71 -13.94 -4.59
C VAL A 74 7.99 -15.32 -3.99
N GLY A 75 7.18 -15.72 -3.00
CA GLY A 75 7.41 -16.86 -2.11
C GLY A 75 7.99 -16.40 -0.78
N LEU A 76 7.70 -17.16 0.29
CA LEU A 76 8.07 -16.82 1.67
C LEU A 76 9.59 -16.61 1.82
N LEU A 77 10.39 -17.62 1.46
CA LEU A 77 11.84 -17.58 1.67
C LEU A 77 12.54 -16.46 0.87
N PRO A 78 12.33 -16.30 -0.46
CA PRO A 78 12.98 -15.21 -1.17
C PRO A 78 12.46 -13.82 -0.75
N SER A 79 11.18 -13.68 -0.37
CA SER A 79 10.67 -12.43 0.20
C SER A 79 11.36 -12.10 1.53
N LEU A 80 11.52 -13.10 2.41
CA LEU A 80 12.21 -12.93 3.69
C LEU A 80 13.67 -12.51 3.49
N ILE A 81 14.40 -13.16 2.58
CA ILE A 81 15.79 -12.81 2.28
C ILE A 81 15.87 -11.39 1.73
N LEU A 82 15.03 -11.05 0.75
CA LEU A 82 15.04 -9.75 0.10
C LEU A 82 14.80 -8.61 1.10
N TRP A 83 13.72 -8.71 1.86
CA TRP A 83 13.34 -7.64 2.79
C TRP A 83 14.18 -7.65 4.07
N GLY A 84 14.70 -8.80 4.47
CA GLY A 84 15.69 -8.92 5.54
C GLY A 84 16.99 -8.19 5.19
N ILE A 85 17.53 -8.40 3.99
CA ILE A 85 18.72 -7.69 3.50
C ILE A 85 18.42 -6.19 3.37
N ALA A 86 17.28 -5.81 2.78
CA ALA A 86 16.89 -4.41 2.62
C ALA A 86 16.81 -3.68 3.97
N GLY A 87 16.16 -4.31 4.97
CA GLY A 87 16.05 -3.77 6.32
C GLY A 87 17.39 -3.69 7.05
N ALA A 88 18.24 -4.72 6.91
CA ALA A 88 19.58 -4.72 7.48
C ALA A 88 20.46 -3.60 6.89
N LEU A 89 20.40 -3.39 5.58
CA LEU A 89 21.14 -2.32 4.90
C LEU A 89 20.69 -0.94 5.36
N ALA A 90 19.37 -0.68 5.39
CA ALA A 90 18.86 0.60 5.86
C ALA A 90 19.18 0.84 7.34
N GLY A 91 19.09 -0.21 8.18
CA GLY A 91 19.50 -0.15 9.58
C GLY A 91 20.99 0.15 9.76
N ALA A 92 21.86 -0.51 8.99
CA ALA A 92 23.30 -0.28 9.02
C ALA A 92 23.66 1.16 8.63
N VAL A 93 23.04 1.71 7.57
CA VAL A 93 23.23 3.10 7.17
C VAL A 93 22.75 4.06 8.26
N GLY A 94 21.58 3.79 8.86
CA GLY A 94 21.07 4.63 9.94
C GLY A 94 21.98 4.67 11.16
N LEU A 95 22.54 3.52 11.56
CA LEU A 95 23.49 3.42 12.67
C LEU A 95 24.84 4.10 12.36
N ALA A 96 25.34 3.97 11.13
CA ALA A 96 26.63 4.51 10.72
C ALA A 96 26.59 6.02 10.47
N ALA A 97 25.59 6.51 9.72
CA ALA A 97 25.51 7.91 9.32
C ALA A 97 24.99 8.83 10.44
N ARG A 98 24.23 8.28 11.41
CA ARG A 98 23.56 9.03 12.49
C ARG A 98 22.79 10.26 11.98
N SER A 99 22.29 10.19 10.76
CA SER A 99 21.63 11.28 10.06
C SER A 99 20.26 10.80 9.57
N MET A 100 19.22 11.55 9.94
CA MET A 100 17.85 11.26 9.52
C MET A 100 17.72 11.27 8.00
N GLY A 101 18.41 12.20 7.32
CA GLY A 101 18.40 12.30 5.85
C GLY A 101 18.99 11.06 5.17
N TRP A 102 20.17 10.61 5.62
CA TRP A 102 20.80 9.40 5.08
C TRP A 102 20.00 8.13 5.40
N THR A 103 19.42 8.05 6.60
CA THR A 103 18.54 6.95 7.00
C THR A 103 17.31 6.88 6.09
N LEU A 104 16.65 8.03 5.87
CA LEU A 104 15.47 8.11 5.01
C LEU A 104 15.82 7.78 3.56
N ALA A 105 16.94 8.29 3.04
CA ALA A 105 17.41 7.96 1.70
C ALA A 105 17.65 6.44 1.55
N ALA A 106 18.29 5.81 2.54
CA ALA A 106 18.52 4.36 2.53
C ALA A 106 17.19 3.58 2.57
N ILE A 107 16.22 4.01 3.37
CA ILE A 107 14.88 3.39 3.41
C ILE A 107 14.19 3.50 2.05
N LEU A 108 14.19 4.67 1.43
CA LEU A 108 13.55 4.89 0.12
C LEU A 108 14.21 4.07 -0.98
N LEU A 109 15.55 4.05 -1.03
CA LEU A 109 16.31 3.30 -2.03
C LEU A 109 16.14 1.79 -1.87
N THR A 110 16.20 1.28 -0.64
CA THR A 110 16.01 -0.16 -0.37
C THR A 110 14.56 -0.59 -0.59
N ALA A 111 13.58 0.26 -0.27
CA ALA A 111 12.18 0.01 -0.59
C ALA A 111 11.94 -0.04 -2.11
N ALA A 112 12.41 0.97 -2.85
CA ALA A 112 12.26 1.00 -4.31
C ALA A 112 12.98 -0.16 -4.99
N GLY A 113 14.25 -0.41 -4.64
CA GLY A 113 15.03 -1.53 -5.15
C GLY A 113 14.43 -2.88 -4.79
N GLY A 114 13.93 -3.02 -3.55
CA GLY A 114 13.23 -4.21 -3.08
C GLY A 114 11.95 -4.50 -3.87
N ILE A 115 11.11 -3.49 -4.13
CA ILE A 115 9.91 -3.67 -4.97
C ILE A 115 10.29 -4.11 -6.38
N ILE A 116 11.27 -3.44 -7.00
CA ILE A 116 11.74 -3.80 -8.36
C ILE A 116 12.25 -5.24 -8.39
N ALA A 117 13.07 -5.63 -7.42
CA ALA A 117 13.58 -6.98 -7.30
C ALA A 117 12.47 -8.01 -7.06
N ALA A 118 11.51 -7.71 -6.19
CA ALA A 118 10.37 -8.59 -5.89
C ALA A 118 9.55 -8.87 -7.16
N TYR A 119 9.17 -7.84 -7.91
CA TYR A 119 8.45 -8.02 -9.18
C TYR A 119 9.30 -8.71 -10.25
N GLY A 120 10.61 -8.43 -10.32
CA GLY A 120 11.53 -9.14 -11.21
C GLY A 120 11.64 -10.64 -10.90
N ILE A 121 11.72 -11.01 -9.63
CA ILE A 121 11.75 -12.41 -9.18
C ILE A 121 10.41 -13.10 -9.49
N ALA A 122 9.29 -12.43 -9.20
CA ALA A 122 7.96 -12.97 -9.47
C ALA A 122 7.73 -13.21 -10.97
N LEU A 123 8.20 -12.29 -11.82
CA LEU A 123 8.13 -12.42 -13.28
C LEU A 123 8.97 -13.60 -13.78
N ARG A 124 10.23 -13.71 -13.35
CA ARG A 124 11.13 -14.82 -13.76
C ARG A 124 10.63 -16.20 -13.33
N ARG A 125 9.80 -16.26 -12.28
CA ARG A 125 9.21 -17.50 -11.75
C ARG A 125 7.81 -17.80 -12.29
N GLY A 126 7.31 -17.05 -13.27
CA GLY A 126 5.97 -17.24 -13.84
C GLY A 126 4.82 -16.94 -12.88
N ARG A 127 5.09 -16.32 -11.72
CA ARG A 127 4.07 -16.11 -10.67
C ARG A 127 3.11 -14.96 -10.95
N LEU A 128 3.31 -14.25 -12.06
CA LEU A 128 2.46 -13.14 -12.52
C LEU A 128 1.61 -13.51 -13.75
N GLU A 129 1.69 -14.75 -14.26
CA GLU A 129 0.99 -15.17 -15.49
C GLU A 129 -0.54 -15.01 -15.41
N GLY A 130 -1.11 -15.12 -14.22
CA GLY A 130 -2.55 -14.93 -13.97
C GLY A 130 -2.98 -13.46 -13.86
N MET A 131 -2.06 -12.50 -13.87
CA MET A 131 -2.38 -11.07 -13.78
C MET A 131 -2.39 -10.41 -15.17
N PRO A 132 -3.06 -9.26 -15.34
CA PRO A 132 -2.83 -8.41 -16.51
C PRO A 132 -1.34 -8.07 -16.64
N PRO A 133 -0.83 -7.88 -17.88
CA PRO A 133 0.53 -7.40 -18.08
C PRO A 133 0.81 -6.16 -17.24
N LEU A 134 2.00 -6.06 -16.62
CA LEU A 134 2.34 -4.94 -15.72
C LEU A 134 2.15 -3.55 -16.35
N ARG A 135 2.27 -3.45 -17.69
CA ARG A 135 2.02 -2.23 -18.44
C ARG A 135 0.57 -1.76 -18.33
N THR A 136 -0.39 -2.68 -18.29
CA THR A 136 -1.82 -2.38 -18.22
C THR A 136 -2.38 -2.51 -16.80
N ALA A 137 -1.78 -3.35 -15.95
CA ALA A 137 -2.16 -3.51 -14.54
C ALA A 137 -2.20 -2.17 -13.78
N LEU A 138 -3.30 -1.92 -13.08
CA LEU A 138 -3.56 -0.80 -12.20
C LEU A 138 -3.02 -1.03 -10.78
N ALA A 139 -3.09 -2.24 -10.24
CA ALA A 139 -2.69 -2.51 -8.85
C ALA A 139 -1.23 -2.11 -8.54
N PRO A 140 -0.23 -2.46 -9.39
CA PRO A 140 1.15 -2.00 -9.18
C PRO A 140 1.30 -0.48 -9.30
N LYS A 141 0.54 0.17 -10.21
CA LYS A 141 0.58 1.62 -10.40
C LYS A 141 0.03 2.37 -9.18
N ILE A 142 -1.05 1.86 -8.59
CA ILE A 142 -1.58 2.39 -7.34
C ILE A 142 -0.55 2.19 -6.22
N GLY A 143 0.08 1.01 -6.13
CA GLY A 143 1.18 0.76 -5.19
C GLY A 143 2.35 1.75 -5.33
N TRP A 144 2.76 2.07 -6.56
CA TRP A 144 3.77 3.10 -6.82
C TRP A 144 3.29 4.49 -6.40
N ALA A 145 2.03 4.85 -6.67
CA ALA A 145 1.45 6.10 -6.23
C ALA A 145 1.49 6.22 -4.69
N TRP A 146 1.12 5.17 -3.95
CA TRP A 146 1.30 5.10 -2.50
C TRP A 146 2.75 5.31 -2.09
N GLY A 147 3.70 4.63 -2.75
CA GLY A 147 5.13 4.79 -2.47
C GLY A 147 5.62 6.22 -2.65
N VAL A 148 5.22 6.90 -3.73
CA VAL A 148 5.57 8.30 -4.00
C VAL A 148 4.93 9.24 -2.98
N ILE A 149 3.64 9.05 -2.68
CA ILE A 149 2.90 9.89 -1.71
C ILE A 149 3.52 9.74 -0.31
N MET A 150 3.74 8.51 0.15
CA MET A 150 4.27 8.25 1.50
C MET A 150 5.74 8.59 1.62
N GLY A 151 6.55 8.26 0.62
CA GLY A 151 7.96 8.64 0.59
C GLY A 151 8.13 10.15 0.53
N GLY A 152 7.35 10.83 -0.31
CA GLY A 152 7.32 12.29 -0.38
C GLY A 152 6.89 12.93 0.94
N MET A 153 5.86 12.37 1.60
CA MET A 153 5.41 12.85 2.91
C MET A 153 6.46 12.64 4.00
N ALA A 154 7.18 11.51 3.99
CA ALA A 154 8.29 11.27 4.91
C ALA A 154 9.43 12.28 4.70
N VAL A 155 9.77 12.61 3.45
CA VAL A 155 10.78 13.64 3.14
C VAL A 155 10.30 15.03 3.58
N LEU A 156 9.05 15.38 3.29
CA LEU A 156 8.46 16.66 3.67
C LEU A 156 8.48 16.84 5.20
N THR A 157 7.97 15.84 5.93
CA THR A 157 7.91 15.89 7.40
C THR A 157 9.29 15.90 8.04
N ALA A 158 10.26 15.18 7.48
CA ALA A 158 11.66 15.26 7.93
C ALA A 158 12.27 16.66 7.69
N GLY A 159 12.00 17.27 6.53
CA GLY A 159 12.46 18.63 6.21
C GLY A 159 11.81 19.72 7.07
N LEU A 160 10.56 19.51 7.47
CA LEU A 160 9.81 20.42 8.35
C LEU A 160 10.14 20.27 9.85
N GLY A 161 10.95 19.28 10.24
CA GLY A 161 11.13 18.90 11.65
C GLY A 161 11.69 19.97 12.59
N GLN A 162 12.19 21.10 12.07
CA GLN A 162 12.68 22.24 12.86
C GLN A 162 11.76 23.48 12.76
N ALA A 163 10.69 23.42 11.96
CA ALA A 163 9.78 24.53 11.79
C ALA A 163 8.78 24.59 12.96
N PRO A 164 8.41 25.80 13.45
CA PRO A 164 7.34 25.95 14.42
C PRO A 164 5.99 25.67 13.74
N LEU A 165 5.51 24.43 13.87
CA LEU A 165 4.23 24.00 13.31
C LEU A 165 3.13 24.00 14.38
N PRO A 166 1.87 24.28 13.99
CA PRO A 166 0.73 24.09 14.88
C PRO A 166 0.66 22.64 15.39
N PRO A 167 0.20 22.43 16.64
CA PRO A 167 -0.10 21.09 17.14
C PRO A 167 -1.02 20.33 16.16
N GLY A 168 -0.69 19.09 15.85
CA GLY A 168 -1.47 18.27 14.92
C GLY A 168 -1.16 18.48 13.43
N ALA A 169 -0.30 19.42 13.04
CA ALA A 169 0.07 19.62 11.63
C ALA A 169 0.67 18.37 10.97
N ILE A 170 1.55 17.65 11.67
CA ILE A 170 2.13 16.40 11.17
C ILE A 170 1.05 15.33 11.01
N THR A 171 0.14 15.19 11.98
CA THR A 171 -1.00 14.26 11.90
C THR A 171 -1.93 14.60 10.73
N ALA A 172 -2.22 15.88 10.51
CA ALA A 172 -3.03 16.36 9.39
C ALA A 172 -2.38 16.02 8.05
N LEU A 173 -1.07 16.25 7.91
CA LEU A 173 -0.30 15.92 6.70
C LEU A 173 -0.33 14.42 6.39
N TRP A 174 -0.07 13.57 7.38
CA TRP A 174 -0.14 12.12 7.20
C TRP A 174 -1.57 11.64 6.92
N GLY A 175 -2.57 12.20 7.60
CA GLY A 175 -3.99 11.91 7.32
C GLY A 175 -4.39 12.25 5.90
N TYR A 176 -3.95 13.41 5.41
CA TYR A 176 -4.15 13.84 4.03
C TYR A 176 -3.47 12.89 3.03
N ALA A 177 -2.21 12.53 3.26
CA ALA A 177 -1.48 11.58 2.41
C ALA A 177 -2.14 10.20 2.35
N ILE A 178 -2.54 9.65 3.50
CA ILE A 178 -3.28 8.38 3.58
C ILE A 178 -4.64 8.50 2.90
N GLY A 179 -5.32 9.62 3.08
CA GLY A 179 -6.59 9.92 2.41
C GLY A 179 -6.46 9.92 0.88
N ILE A 180 -5.44 10.56 0.32
CA ILE A 180 -5.17 10.51 -1.14
C ILE A 180 -4.91 9.07 -1.58
N GLY A 181 -4.06 8.34 -0.85
CA GLY A 181 -3.75 6.95 -1.17
C GLY A 181 -5.03 6.08 -1.22
N LEU A 182 -5.89 6.21 -0.21
CA LEU A 182 -7.19 5.52 -0.17
C LEU A 182 -8.09 5.97 -1.32
N PHE A 183 -8.18 7.26 -1.59
CA PHE A 183 -9.01 7.77 -2.69
C PHE A 183 -8.57 7.18 -4.04
N ILE A 184 -7.27 7.15 -4.35
CA ILE A 184 -6.73 6.53 -5.57
C ILE A 184 -7.01 5.02 -5.58
N SER A 185 -6.93 4.37 -4.42
CA SER A 185 -7.29 2.94 -4.27
C SER A 185 -8.76 2.66 -4.59
N GLY A 186 -9.60 3.69 -4.56
CA GLY A 186 -11.01 3.66 -4.99
C GLY A 186 -11.20 3.16 -6.42
N VAL A 187 -10.21 3.37 -7.30
CA VAL A 187 -10.24 2.88 -8.68
C VAL A 187 -10.33 1.36 -8.75
N MET A 188 -9.69 0.65 -7.81
CA MET A 188 -9.80 -0.81 -7.68
C MET A 188 -11.00 -1.22 -6.84
N PHE A 189 -11.26 -0.49 -5.75
CA PHE A 189 -12.32 -0.81 -4.81
C PHE A 189 -13.08 0.46 -4.41
N PRO A 190 -14.28 0.72 -4.96
CA PRO A 190 -15.01 1.97 -4.76
C PRO A 190 -15.25 2.36 -3.30
N PHE A 191 -15.27 1.38 -2.38
CA PHE A 191 -15.32 1.58 -0.93
C PHE A 191 -14.23 2.53 -0.41
N PHE A 192 -13.06 2.60 -1.06
CA PHE A 192 -11.97 3.47 -0.61
C PHE A 192 -12.16 4.94 -1.00
N PHE A 193 -13.04 5.29 -1.93
CA PHE A 193 -13.33 6.70 -2.23
C PHE A 193 -13.85 7.46 -1.01
N PRO A 194 -14.94 7.05 -0.33
CA PRO A 194 -15.42 7.76 0.86
C PRO A 194 -14.40 7.73 2.00
N LEU A 195 -13.68 6.61 2.21
CA LEU A 195 -12.60 6.56 3.21
C LEU A 195 -11.47 7.56 2.91
N GLY A 196 -11.12 7.71 1.63
CA GLY A 196 -10.15 8.69 1.18
C GLY A 196 -10.60 10.12 1.46
N LEU A 197 -11.87 10.45 1.20
CA LEU A 197 -12.43 11.77 1.52
C LEU A 197 -12.43 12.03 3.03
N ILE A 198 -12.75 11.03 3.85
CA ILE A 198 -12.65 11.12 5.31
C ILE A 198 -11.19 11.38 5.74
N GLY A 199 -10.22 10.72 5.11
CA GLY A 199 -8.80 10.97 5.35
C GLY A 199 -8.36 12.38 4.97
N ILE A 200 -8.71 12.82 3.76
CA ILE A 200 -8.33 14.11 3.16
C ILE A 200 -8.89 15.29 3.96
N PHE A 201 -10.16 15.22 4.36
CA PHE A 201 -10.84 16.36 5.00
C PHE A 201 -11.04 16.15 6.50
N GLY A 202 -11.45 14.96 6.91
CA GLY A 202 -11.76 14.66 8.30
C GLY A 202 -10.53 14.72 9.21
N VAL A 203 -9.39 14.13 8.79
CA VAL A 203 -8.19 14.10 9.65
C VAL A 203 -7.64 15.53 9.87
N PRO A 204 -7.44 16.35 8.83
CA PRO A 204 -7.02 17.74 9.04
C PRO A 204 -8.02 18.56 9.84
N LEU A 205 -9.32 18.37 9.63
CA LEU A 205 -10.36 19.09 10.39
C LEU A 205 -10.28 18.75 11.89
N LEU A 206 -10.16 17.47 12.24
CA LEU A 206 -10.01 17.06 13.64
C LEU A 206 -8.68 17.55 14.25
N ALA A 207 -7.59 17.42 13.50
CA ALA A 207 -6.25 17.76 14.00
C ALA A 207 -6.05 19.26 14.19
N LEU A 208 -6.50 20.09 13.24
CA LEU A 208 -6.18 21.52 13.19
C LEU A 208 -7.34 22.42 13.63
N VAL A 209 -8.58 22.09 13.24
CA VAL A 209 -9.74 22.95 13.51
C VAL A 209 -10.36 22.61 14.86
N ALA A 210 -10.62 21.32 15.11
CA ALA A 210 -11.17 20.88 16.38
C ALA A 210 -10.11 20.81 17.51
N GLY A 211 -8.83 20.92 17.18
CA GLY A 211 -7.73 20.87 18.14
C GLY A 211 -7.59 19.51 18.84
N ARG A 212 -7.95 18.42 18.16
CA ARG A 212 -7.94 17.04 18.68
C ARG A 212 -6.99 16.14 17.88
N PRO A 213 -5.66 16.38 17.94
CA PRO A 213 -4.68 15.59 17.20
C PRO A 213 -4.63 14.11 17.64
N ASP A 214 -4.99 13.84 18.89
CA ASP A 214 -5.17 12.50 19.47
C ASP A 214 -6.26 11.71 18.72
N LEU A 215 -7.45 12.31 18.59
CA LEU A 215 -8.57 11.69 17.88
C LEU A 215 -8.31 11.60 16.39
N ALA A 216 -7.67 12.61 15.81
CA ALA A 216 -7.27 12.61 14.41
C ALA A 216 -6.31 11.45 14.12
N TYR A 217 -5.33 11.21 14.98
CA TYR A 217 -4.37 10.12 14.85
C TYR A 217 -5.05 8.75 15.02
N GLY A 218 -5.93 8.61 16.02
CA GLY A 218 -6.77 7.42 16.19
C GLY A 218 -7.65 7.13 14.96
N MET A 219 -8.22 8.17 14.35
CA MET A 219 -9.00 8.02 13.12
C MET A 219 -8.16 7.48 11.96
N VAL A 220 -6.91 7.93 11.80
CA VAL A 220 -5.99 7.35 10.81
C VAL A 220 -5.77 5.85 11.06
N GLY A 221 -5.64 5.44 12.32
CA GLY A 221 -5.54 4.04 12.71
C GLY A 221 -6.79 3.24 12.32
N ILE A 222 -7.98 3.79 12.56
CA ILE A 222 -9.25 3.18 12.18
C ILE A 222 -9.38 3.06 10.66
N LEU A 223 -9.01 4.10 9.89
CA LEU A 223 -9.01 4.05 8.43
C LEU A 223 -8.07 2.96 7.91
N SER A 224 -6.92 2.78 8.57
CA SER A 224 -5.93 1.74 8.24
C SER A 224 -6.44 0.33 8.56
N LEU A 225 -7.19 0.17 9.66
CA LEU A 225 -7.92 -1.08 9.94
C LEU A 225 -9.03 -1.35 8.92
N ALA A 226 -9.79 -0.34 8.52
CA ALA A 226 -10.81 -0.49 7.49
C ALA A 226 -10.21 -0.91 6.14
N MET A 227 -9.04 -0.35 5.79
CA MET A 227 -8.23 -0.76 4.65
C MET A 227 -7.84 -2.25 4.72
N ALA A 228 -7.30 -2.68 5.87
CA ALA A 228 -6.93 -4.07 6.06
C ALA A 228 -8.14 -5.01 6.04
N ALA A 229 -9.23 -4.65 6.72
CA ALA A 229 -10.46 -5.43 6.78
C ALA A 229 -11.06 -5.63 5.38
N ARG A 230 -11.16 -4.56 4.59
CA ARG A 230 -11.67 -4.64 3.21
C ARG A 230 -10.79 -5.53 2.33
N GLY A 231 -9.47 -5.43 2.47
CA GLY A 231 -8.53 -6.33 1.79
C GLY A 231 -8.73 -7.79 2.21
N GLY A 232 -8.87 -8.05 3.50
CA GLY A 232 -9.15 -9.39 4.04
C GLY A 232 -10.44 -10.00 3.48
N MET A 233 -11.51 -9.22 3.40
CA MET A 233 -12.78 -9.65 2.80
C MET A 233 -12.62 -10.03 1.32
N GLU A 234 -11.80 -9.29 0.56
CA GLU A 234 -11.55 -9.63 -0.84
C GLU A 234 -10.77 -10.95 -0.97
N LEU A 235 -9.82 -11.19 -0.09
CA LEU A 235 -9.03 -12.43 -0.09
C LEU A 235 -9.85 -13.68 0.25
N GLN A 236 -10.96 -13.51 0.97
CA GLN A 236 -11.90 -14.58 1.32
C GLN A 236 -12.95 -14.84 0.23
N ARG A 237 -13.07 -13.95 -0.76
CA ARG A 237 -14.04 -14.10 -1.84
C ARG A 237 -13.64 -15.31 -2.70
N LYS A 238 -14.51 -16.33 -2.72
CA LYS A 238 -14.28 -17.56 -3.51
C LYS A 238 -14.15 -17.22 -5.00
N PRO A 239 -13.25 -17.92 -5.72
CA PRO A 239 -13.05 -17.73 -7.16
C PRO A 239 -14.31 -18.05 -7.99
#